data_AF-A0A963X182-F1
#
_entry.id   AF-A0A963X182-F1
#
_cell.length_a   1.000
_cell.length_b   1.000
_cell.length_c   1.000
_cell.angle_alpha   90.00
_cell.angle_beta   90.00
_cell.angle_gamma   90.00
#
_symmetry.space_group_name_H-M   'P 1'
#
loop_
_entity.id
_entity.type
_entity.pdbx_description
1 polymer ?
#
loop_
_entity_poly.entity_id
_entity_poly.type
_entity_poly.pdbx_seq_one_letter_code
_entity_poly.pdbx_strand_id
1 'polypeptide(L)'
;MRIAAFLAAASIAATDVAAEIERAEVCSKESDQRTIEVVTPGTVGTACDVVYTRAGGADASVPYYANMDKDYCRARAAELASTLASQGFDCAVRDS
;
A
#
# COMPACT_ATOMS: atom_id res chain seq x y z
N MET A 1 -22.60 2.60 -55.77
CA MET A 1 -21.40 2.99 -54.98
C MET A 1 -21.91 3.40 -53.61
N ARG A 2 -21.95 2.56 -52.56
CA ARG A 2 -20.85 1.96 -51.76
C ARG A 2 -19.75 2.97 -51.43
N ILE A 3 -19.54 3.17 -50.11
CA ILE A 3 -18.35 3.59 -49.35
C ILE A 3 -18.83 4.57 -48.26
N ALA A 4 -18.48 4.50 -46.98
CA ALA A 4 -18.09 3.45 -46.05
C ALA A 4 -18.17 4.17 -44.69
N ALA A 5 -18.86 3.58 -43.71
CA ALA A 5 -18.80 4.04 -42.33
C ALA A 5 -17.37 3.84 -41.81
N PHE A 6 -16.77 4.87 -41.24
CA PHE A 6 -15.58 4.74 -40.41
C PHE A 6 -15.89 5.31 -39.03
N LEU A 7 -16.37 4.43 -38.15
CA LEU A 7 -16.36 4.62 -36.71
C LEU A 7 -14.90 4.58 -36.24
N ALA A 8 -14.33 5.72 -35.90
CA ALA A 8 -13.08 5.78 -35.16
C ALA A 8 -13.40 5.72 -33.66
N ALA A 9 -13.47 4.50 -33.13
CA ALA A 9 -13.49 4.26 -31.69
C ALA A 9 -12.07 4.51 -31.15
N ALA A 10 -11.85 5.67 -30.53
CA ALA A 10 -10.64 5.95 -29.78
C ALA A 10 -10.73 5.22 -28.43
N SER A 11 -10.17 4.02 -28.36
CA SER A 11 -9.96 3.30 -27.10
C SER A 11 -8.86 4.02 -26.30
N ILE A 12 -9.26 4.81 -25.31
CA ILE A 12 -8.34 5.32 -24.30
C ILE A 12 -7.94 4.11 -23.45
N ALA A 13 -6.71 3.63 -23.65
CA ALA A 13 -6.10 2.66 -22.75
C ALA A 13 -5.82 3.37 -21.41
N ALA A 14 -6.64 3.07 -20.40
CA ALA A 14 -6.34 3.42 -19.03
C ALA A 14 -5.12 2.59 -18.60
N THR A 15 -3.94 3.22 -18.54
CA THR A 15 -2.81 2.67 -17.79
C THR A 15 -3.09 2.90 -16.32
N ASP A 16 -3.71 1.91 -15.67
CA ASP A 16 -3.75 1.85 -14.22
C ASP A 16 -2.30 1.68 -13.72
N VAL A 17 -1.73 2.77 -13.23
CA VAL A 17 -0.49 2.73 -12.46
C VAL A 17 -0.87 2.23 -11.08
N ALA A 18 -0.98 0.91 -10.93
CA ALA A 18 -1.25 0.28 -9.65
C ALA A 18 -0.10 0.60 -8.68
N ALA A 19 -0.43 1.15 -7.52
CA ALA A 19 0.51 1.24 -6.41
C ALA A 19 0.90 -0.18 -5.99
N GLU A 20 2.20 -0.41 -5.80
CA GLU A 20 2.72 -1.73 -5.44
C GLU A 20 2.91 -1.80 -3.92
N ILE A 21 2.32 -2.82 -3.29
CA ILE A 21 2.55 -3.14 -1.89
C ILE A 21 3.87 -3.89 -1.81
N GLU A 22 4.92 -3.17 -1.44
CA GLU A 22 6.28 -3.72 -1.36
C GLU A 22 6.43 -4.65 -0.15
N ARG A 23 5.73 -4.35 0.94
CA ARG A 23 5.78 -5.13 2.17
C ARG A 23 4.55 -4.89 3.02
N ALA A 24 3.97 -5.96 3.56
CA ALA A 24 2.90 -5.88 4.53
C ALA A 24 3.31 -6.54 5.85
N GLU A 25 2.95 -5.96 6.99
CA GLU A 25 3.01 -6.61 8.29
C GLU A 25 1.61 -6.66 8.88
N VAL A 26 1.20 -7.85 9.36
CA VAL A 26 -0.09 -8.04 9.99
C VAL A 26 0.13 -8.30 11.47
N CYS A 27 -0.41 -7.41 12.31
CA CYS A 27 -0.37 -7.49 13.76
C CYS A 27 -1.76 -7.84 14.29
N SER A 28 -1.86 -8.90 15.09
CA SER A 28 -3.14 -9.39 15.63
C SER A 28 -3.12 -9.52 17.15
N LYS A 29 -4.23 -9.16 17.80
CA LYS A 29 -4.44 -9.36 19.24
C LYS A 29 -5.92 -9.67 19.48
N GLU A 30 -6.22 -10.90 19.88
CA GLU A 30 -7.58 -11.40 20.06
C GLU A 30 -8.43 -11.21 18.78
N SER A 31 -9.30 -10.20 18.75
CA SER A 31 -10.13 -9.83 17.59
C SER A 31 -9.70 -8.53 16.90
N ASP A 32 -8.67 -7.84 17.39
CA ASP A 32 -8.10 -6.64 16.77
C ASP A 32 -7.01 -7.06 15.76
N GLN A 33 -7.23 -6.74 14.49
CA GLN A 33 -6.26 -6.91 13.42
C GLN A 33 -5.84 -5.54 12.89
N ARG A 34 -4.53 -5.36 12.77
CA ARG A 34 -3.87 -4.18 12.26
C ARG A 34 -2.94 -4.57 11.13
N THR A 35 -2.96 -3.81 10.05
CA THR A 35 -2.05 -4.04 8.92
C THR A 35 -1.19 -2.80 8.73
N ILE A 36 0.10 -3.01 8.52
CA ILE A 36 1.08 -1.98 8.20
C ILE A 36 1.60 -2.29 6.81
N GLU A 37 1.37 -1.40 5.85
CA GLU A 37 1.76 -1.59 4.46
C GLU A 37 2.75 -0.51 4.06
N VAL A 38 3.85 -0.91 3.44
CA VAL A 38 4.75 0.01 2.74
C VAL A 38 4.30 0.05 1.28
N VAL A 39 3.75 1.18 0.87
CA VAL A 39 3.22 1.38 -0.47
C VAL A 39 4.20 2.25 -1.25
N THR A 40 4.57 1.81 -2.45
CA THR A 40 5.35 2.62 -3.39
C THR A 40 4.45 3.02 -4.57
N PRO A 41 4.32 4.31 -4.91
CA PRO A 41 3.59 4.74 -6.10
C PRO A 41 4.32 4.22 -7.34
N GLY A 42 3.57 3.59 -8.24
CA GLY A 42 4.12 2.99 -9.43
C GLY A 42 4.79 4.02 -10.35
N THR A 43 5.94 3.61 -10.90
CA THR A 43 6.66 4.18 -12.06
C THR A 43 7.24 5.59 -11.96
N VAL A 44 6.70 6.55 -11.20
CA VAL A 44 7.28 7.91 -11.09
C VAL A 44 7.16 8.46 -9.67
N GLY A 45 8.31 8.59 -9.00
CA GLY A 45 8.44 9.11 -7.64
C GLY A 45 8.91 8.02 -6.69
N THR A 46 10.15 8.14 -6.23
CA THR A 46 10.81 7.23 -5.27
C THR A 46 10.17 7.23 -3.87
N ALA A 47 9.05 7.93 -3.68
CA ALA A 47 8.49 8.20 -2.37
C ALA A 47 7.62 7.05 -1.89
N CYS A 48 7.97 6.38 -0.79
CA CYS A 48 7.13 5.37 -0.15
C CYS A 48 6.25 5.98 0.95
N ASP A 49 5.07 5.40 1.13
CA ASP A 49 4.13 5.70 2.21
C ASP A 49 4.05 4.49 3.16
N VAL A 50 3.89 4.74 4.47
CA VAL A 50 3.52 3.69 5.43
C VAL A 50 2.05 3.87 5.75
N VAL A 51 1.22 2.94 5.29
CA VAL A 51 -0.21 2.89 5.55
C VAL A 51 -0.46 1.98 6.73
N TYR A 52 -1.20 2.46 7.71
CA TYR A 52 -1.65 1.69 8.85
C TYR A 52 -3.16 1.55 8.80
N THR A 53 -3.65 0.32 8.79
CA THR A 53 -5.10 0.03 8.82
C THR A 53 -5.47 -0.70 10.10
N ARG A 54 -6.63 -0.36 10.66
CA ARG A 54 -7.24 -1.00 11.82
C ARG A 54 -8.62 -1.56 11.44
N ALA A 55 -9.07 -2.55 12.21
CA ALA A 55 -10.45 -3.07 12.15
C ALA A 55 -10.82 -3.61 10.76
N GLY A 56 -9.90 -4.33 10.12
CA GLY A 56 -10.15 -4.95 8.81
C GLY A 56 -10.27 -3.95 7.65
N GLY A 57 -9.71 -2.75 7.78
CA GLY A 57 -9.68 -1.72 6.73
C GLY A 57 -10.69 -0.59 6.90
N ALA A 58 -11.46 -0.57 8.01
CA ALA A 58 -12.43 0.50 8.29
C ALA A 58 -11.76 1.83 8.66
N ASP A 59 -10.59 1.78 9.32
CA ASP A 59 -9.82 2.96 9.69
C ASP A 59 -8.40 2.85 9.11
N ALA A 60 -8.14 3.57 8.01
CA ALA A 60 -6.82 3.70 7.40
C ALA A 60 -6.20 5.07 7.73
N SER A 61 -4.96 5.08 8.17
CA SER A 61 -4.17 6.30 8.35
C SER A 61 -2.79 6.14 7.73
N VAL A 62 -2.20 7.26 7.31
CA VAL A 62 -0.82 7.30 6.80
C VAL A 62 0.02 8.01 7.86
N PRO A 63 0.51 7.28 8.89
CA PRO A 63 1.32 7.89 9.94
C PRO A 63 2.63 8.46 9.42
N TYR A 64 3.13 7.95 8.29
CA TYR A 64 4.35 8.43 7.65
C TYR A 64 4.11 8.64 6.15
N TYR A 65 4.17 9.91 5.74
CA TYR A 65 4.00 10.32 4.35
C TYR A 65 5.32 10.27 3.56
N ALA A 66 5.21 9.87 2.30
CA ALA A 66 6.06 10.06 1.13
C ALA A 66 7.53 10.41 1.44
N ASN A 67 8.37 9.39 1.63
CA ASN A 67 9.82 9.53 1.72
C ASN A 67 10.52 8.83 0.55
N MET A 68 11.46 9.49 -0.11
CA MET A 68 12.23 8.93 -1.23
C MET A 68 13.17 7.77 -0.86
N ASP A 69 13.34 7.52 0.44
CA ASP A 69 14.14 6.44 1.00
C ASP A 69 13.26 5.24 1.39
N LYS A 70 13.37 4.15 0.64
CA LYS A 70 12.65 2.89 0.91
C LYS A 70 13.05 2.26 2.24
N ASP A 71 14.32 2.35 2.61
CA ASP A 71 14.81 1.81 3.88
C ASP A 71 14.25 2.61 5.05
N TYR A 72 14.00 3.92 4.86
CA TYR A 72 13.27 4.73 5.84
C TYR A 72 11.85 4.21 6.07
N CYS A 73 11.05 3.97 5.02
CA CYS A 73 9.68 3.48 5.20
C CYS A 73 9.64 2.07 5.79
N ARG A 74 10.57 1.19 5.39
CA ARG A 74 10.73 -0.14 5.99
C ARG A 74 11.07 -0.05 7.48
N ALA A 75 11.99 0.82 7.86
CA ALA A 75 12.36 1.04 9.26
C ALA A 75 11.16 1.57 10.08
N ARG A 76 10.36 2.48 9.53
CA ARG A 76 9.16 2.99 10.20
C ARG A 76 8.05 1.96 10.31
N ALA A 77 7.85 1.14 9.29
CA ALA A 77 6.93 0.01 9.38
C ALA A 77 7.34 -0.98 10.48
N ALA A 78 8.64 -1.32 10.55
CA ALA A 78 9.19 -2.20 11.58
C ALA A 78 9.10 -1.59 12.99
N GLU A 79 9.32 -0.28 13.15
CA GLU A 79 9.16 0.44 14.41
C GLU A 79 7.71 0.41 14.90
N LEU A 80 6.76 0.62 13.99
CA LEU A 80 5.34 0.56 14.31
C LEU A 80 4.94 -0.86 14.73
N ALA A 81 5.42 -1.89 14.04
CA ALA A 81 5.19 -3.28 14.42
C ALA A 81 5.82 -3.62 15.78
N SER A 82 7.05 -3.18 16.05
CA SER A 82 7.70 -3.34 17.36
C SER A 82 6.90 -2.67 18.47
N THR A 83 6.32 -1.50 18.18
CA THR A 83 5.45 -0.80 19.13
C THR A 83 4.18 -1.59 19.41
N LEU A 84 3.54 -2.17 18.38
CA LEU A 84 2.38 -3.05 18.56
C LEU A 84 2.73 -4.33 19.31
N ALA A 85 3.88 -4.94 19.03
CA ALA A 85 4.39 -6.10 19.75
C ALA A 85 4.57 -5.80 21.25
N SER A 86 5.11 -4.62 21.59
CA SER A 86 5.23 -4.17 22.98
C SER A 86 3.87 -3.99 23.70
N GLN A 87 2.79 -3.79 22.93
CA GLN A 87 1.41 -3.70 23.42
C GLN A 87 0.71 -5.07 23.46
N GLY A 88 1.41 -6.15 23.11
CA GLY A 88 0.92 -7.53 23.13
C GLY A 88 0.22 -7.97 21.84
N PHE A 89 0.51 -7.32 20.69
CA PHE A 89 0.11 -7.85 19.39
C PHE A 89 1.13 -8.88 18.90
N ASP A 90 0.66 -9.93 18.23
CA ASP A 90 1.49 -10.86 17.48
C ASP A 90 1.60 -10.38 16.02
N CYS A 91 2.80 -10.01 15.61
CA CYS A 91 3.08 -9.39 14.31
C CYS A 91 3.84 -10.35 13.40
N ALA A 92 3.33 -10.56 12.19
CA ALA A 92 3.96 -11.37 11.17
C ALA A 92 4.16 -10.57 9.88
N VAL A 93 5.37 -10.64 9.33
CA VAL A 93 5.69 -10.08 8.02
C VAL A 93 5.04 -10.95 6.94
N ARG A 94 4.41 -10.30 5.97
CA ARG A 94 3.94 -10.90 4.73
C ARG A 94 4.62 -10.17 3.59
N ASP A 95 5.58 -10.84 2.98
CA ASP A 95 6.15 -10.40 1.72
C ASP A 95 5.15 -10.78 0.61
N SER A 96 4.78 -9.79 -0.20
CA SER A 96 3.90 -9.94 -1.38
C SER A 96 4.61 -10.67 -2.51
#